data_AF-A0A9W5AZJ8-F1
#
_entry.id   AF-A0A9W5AZJ8-F1
#
_cell.length_a   1.000
_cell.length_b   1.000
_cell.length_c   1.000
_cell.angle_alpha   90.00
_cell.angle_beta   90.00
_cell.angle_gamma   90.00
#
_symmetry.space_group_name_H-M   'P 1'
#
loop_
_entity.id
_entity.type
_entity.pdbx_description
1 polymer ?
#
loop_
_entity_poly.entity_id
_entity_poly.type
_entity_poly.pdbx_seq_one_letter_code
_entity_poly.pdbx_strand_id
1 'polypeptide(L)'
;MSVSPTDRAQRASAAGGLLLGGFFVVLIVYGQIDGYLDRRAKQKELEGVLAQIDQIEASSDSPSLKSKKVLDLAYSNWDVVDAVNARHDPNYLLNRAGQHVQAGYQQTDPLTPSVFDKVASETCTIRVKRVDQKSPNFDTENFDGYRAAKQDFEAWRPYLADYDKAWDSCASIRDVGATVGEASGKVGEWWDSATKPLSDAVDEFKAGYQSGK
;
A
#
# COMPACT_ATOMS: atom_id res chain seq x y z
N MET A 1 -34.55 -39.98 -44.84
CA MET A 1 -34.43 -39.03 -43.71
C MET A 1 -32.97 -38.60 -43.62
N SER A 2 -32.61 -37.50 -44.28
CA SER A 2 -31.24 -36.97 -44.26
C SER A 2 -31.10 -36.00 -43.07
N VAL A 3 -30.20 -36.32 -42.15
CA VAL A 3 -29.84 -35.41 -41.06
C VAL A 3 -29.00 -34.29 -41.68
N SER A 4 -29.44 -33.04 -41.49
CA SER A 4 -28.79 -31.84 -42.02
C SER A 4 -27.39 -31.64 -41.42
N PRO A 5 -26.38 -31.16 -42.18
CA PRO A 5 -25.03 -30.88 -41.68
C PRO A 5 -24.99 -29.89 -40.51
N THR A 6 -26.02 -29.06 -40.37
CA THR A 6 -26.15 -28.05 -39.30
C THR A 6 -26.35 -28.62 -37.90
N ASP A 7 -26.90 -29.83 -37.75
CA ASP A 7 -27.16 -30.44 -36.43
C ASP A 7 -25.87 -30.97 -35.75
N ARG A 8 -24.84 -31.33 -36.53
CA ARG A 8 -23.55 -31.79 -35.98
C ARG A 8 -22.68 -30.62 -35.51
N ALA A 9 -22.80 -29.45 -36.13
CA ALA A 9 -22.03 -28.26 -35.76
C ALA A 9 -22.53 -27.64 -34.43
N GLN A 10 -23.84 -27.67 -34.16
CA GLN A 10 -24.40 -27.14 -32.91
C GLN A 10 -24.12 -28.01 -31.67
N ARG A 11 -23.94 -29.33 -31.83
CA ARG A 11 -23.59 -30.21 -30.69
C ARG A 11 -22.09 -30.17 -30.35
N ALA A 12 -21.22 -29.83 -31.30
CA ALA A 12 -19.78 -29.68 -31.05
C ALA A 12 -19.43 -28.37 -30.33
N SER A 13 -20.17 -27.28 -30.58
CA SER A 13 -19.94 -25.97 -29.95
C SER A 13 -20.43 -25.89 -28.49
N ALA A 14 -21.45 -26.67 -28.11
CA ALA A 14 -21.93 -26.74 -26.72
C ALA A 14 -20.93 -27.44 -25.78
N ALA A 15 -20.17 -28.43 -26.27
CA ALA A 15 -19.16 -29.13 -25.47
C ALA A 15 -17.88 -28.30 -25.28
N GLY A 16 -17.51 -27.45 -26.26
CA GLY A 16 -16.34 -26.56 -26.16
C GLY A 16 -16.55 -25.38 -25.21
N GLY A 17 -17.76 -24.81 -25.14
CA GLY A 17 -18.09 -23.69 -24.25
C GLY A 17 -18.10 -24.08 -22.76
N LEU A 18 -18.55 -25.29 -22.43
CA LEU A 18 -18.61 -25.80 -21.05
C LEU A 18 -17.22 -26.13 -20.46
N LEU A 19 -16.27 -26.59 -21.28
CA LEU A 19 -14.90 -26.87 -20.83
C LEU A 19 -14.08 -25.59 -20.59
N LEU A 20 -14.28 -24.54 -21.40
CA LEU A 20 -13.64 -23.25 -21.18
C LEU A 20 -14.25 -22.49 -19.99
N GLY A 21 -15.58 -22.50 -19.84
CA GLY A 21 -16.25 -21.88 -18.68
C GLY A 21 -15.86 -22.53 -17.34
N GLY A 22 -15.75 -23.86 -17.29
CA GLY A 22 -15.29 -24.57 -16.11
C GLY A 22 -13.84 -24.26 -15.73
N PHE A 23 -12.95 -24.11 -16.70
CA PHE A 23 -11.54 -23.79 -16.46
C PHE A 23 -11.34 -22.37 -15.91
N PHE A 24 -12.10 -21.38 -16.40
CA PHE A 24 -12.06 -20.02 -15.87
C PHE A 24 -12.65 -19.90 -14.46
N VAL A 25 -13.73 -20.62 -14.15
CA VAL A 25 -14.28 -20.64 -12.78
C VAL A 25 -13.32 -21.31 -11.80
N VAL A 26 -12.66 -22.40 -12.20
CA VAL A 26 -11.62 -23.05 -11.38
C VAL A 26 -10.41 -22.13 -11.18
N LEU A 27 -9.96 -21.38 -12.19
CA LEU A 27 -8.86 -20.42 -12.06
C LEU A 27 -9.21 -19.19 -11.19
N ILE A 28 -10.45 -18.69 -11.26
CA ILE A 28 -10.92 -17.60 -10.40
C ILE A 28 -11.04 -18.08 -8.95
N VAL A 29 -11.57 -19.29 -8.73
CA VAL A 29 -11.68 -19.89 -7.40
C VAL A 29 -10.29 -20.27 -6.84
N TYR A 30 -9.38 -20.82 -7.64
CA TYR A 30 -7.98 -21.06 -7.22
C TYR A 30 -7.25 -19.76 -6.92
N GLY A 31 -7.35 -18.74 -7.77
CA GLY A 31 -6.71 -17.44 -7.53
C GLY A 31 -7.26 -16.72 -6.30
N GLN A 32 -8.55 -16.89 -5.98
CA GLN A 32 -9.14 -16.37 -4.75
C GLN A 32 -8.77 -17.20 -3.51
N ILE A 33 -8.62 -18.52 -3.64
CA ILE A 33 -8.18 -19.39 -2.54
C ILE A 33 -6.68 -19.19 -2.25
N ASP A 34 -5.82 -19.16 -3.26
CA ASP A 34 -4.39 -18.89 -3.12
C ASP A 34 -4.16 -17.47 -2.59
N GLY A 35 -4.89 -16.48 -3.09
CA GLY A 35 -4.85 -15.12 -2.55
C GLY A 35 -5.37 -15.02 -1.12
N TYR A 36 -6.37 -15.82 -0.74
CA TYR A 36 -6.88 -15.88 0.64
C TYR A 36 -5.90 -16.59 1.57
N LEU A 37 -5.30 -17.70 1.14
CA LEU A 37 -4.30 -18.45 1.91
C LEU A 37 -3.01 -17.65 2.08
N ASP A 38 -2.56 -16.93 1.05
CA ASP A 38 -1.39 -16.03 1.12
C ASP A 38 -1.66 -14.86 2.08
N ARG A 39 -2.84 -14.24 2.01
CA ARG A 39 -3.24 -13.20 2.98
C ARG A 39 -3.29 -13.73 4.41
N ARG A 40 -3.81 -14.94 4.61
CA ARG A 40 -3.92 -15.55 5.94
C ARG A 40 -2.56 -15.96 6.49
N ALA A 41 -1.65 -16.44 5.63
CA ALA A 41 -0.27 -16.71 5.98
C ALA A 41 0.47 -15.42 6.38
N LYS A 42 0.34 -14.35 5.60
CA LYS A 42 0.88 -13.02 5.92
C LYS A 42 0.32 -12.45 7.22
N GLN A 43 -0.97 -12.59 7.47
CA GLN A 43 -1.57 -12.19 8.75
C GLN A 43 -0.98 -12.96 9.93
N LYS A 44 -0.83 -14.29 9.79
CA LYS A 44 -0.26 -15.10 10.86
C LYS A 44 1.22 -14.76 11.12
N GLU A 45 1.98 -14.48 10.07
CA GLU A 45 3.37 -14.01 10.19
C GLU A 45 3.42 -12.66 10.92
N LEU A 46 2.56 -11.71 10.53
CA LEU A 46 2.43 -10.41 11.15
C LEU A 46 2.05 -10.50 12.63
N GLU A 47 1.06 -11.33 12.97
CA GLU A 47 0.69 -11.63 14.36
C GLU A 47 1.86 -12.19 15.16
N GLY A 48 2.66 -13.08 14.57
CA GLY A 48 3.86 -13.62 15.19
C GLY A 48 4.93 -12.56 15.45
N VAL A 49 5.12 -11.62 14.52
CA VAL A 49 6.05 -10.49 14.69
C VAL A 49 5.54 -9.53 15.77
N LEU A 50 4.25 -9.21 15.77
CA LEU A 50 3.62 -8.37 16.79
C LEU A 50 3.73 -8.99 18.18
N ALA A 51 3.54 -10.31 18.31
CA ALA A 51 3.74 -11.01 19.57
C ALA A 51 5.20 -10.97 20.04
N GLN A 52 6.17 -11.04 19.11
CA GLN A 52 7.58 -10.86 19.45
C GLN A 52 7.88 -9.45 19.95
N ILE A 53 7.28 -8.42 19.35
CA ILE A 53 7.39 -7.04 19.85
C ILE A 53 6.82 -6.95 21.27
N ASP A 54 5.64 -7.50 21.52
CA ASP A 54 5.02 -7.51 22.85
C ASP A 54 5.92 -8.24 23.89
N GLN A 55 6.58 -9.34 23.50
CA GLN A 55 7.56 -10.05 24.35
C GLN A 55 8.81 -9.21 24.62
N ILE A 56 9.34 -8.48 23.64
CA ILE A 56 10.49 -7.59 23.82
C ILE A 56 10.13 -6.48 24.80
N GLU A 57 8.95 -5.87 24.67
CA GLU A 57 8.49 -4.82 25.58
C GLU A 57 8.35 -5.32 27.02
N ALA A 58 7.84 -6.54 27.20
CA ALA A 58 7.69 -7.19 28.50
C ALA A 58 9.01 -7.73 29.10
N SER A 59 10.10 -7.78 28.33
CA SER A 59 11.37 -8.35 28.78
C SER A 59 12.05 -7.53 29.89
N SER A 60 13.08 -8.09 30.52
CA SER A 60 13.93 -7.38 31.49
C SER A 60 15.11 -6.63 30.82
N ASP A 61 15.13 -6.52 29.50
CA ASP A 61 16.21 -5.83 28.77
C ASP A 61 16.29 -4.35 29.14
N SER A 62 17.48 -3.75 28.96
CA SER A 62 17.64 -2.31 29.12
C SER A 62 16.75 -1.54 28.15
N PRO A 63 16.36 -0.29 28.48
CA PRO A 63 15.58 0.55 27.56
C PRO A 63 16.23 0.70 26.17
N SER A 64 17.57 0.77 26.12
CA SER A 64 18.34 0.87 24.86
C SER A 64 18.19 -0.39 24.00
N LEU A 65 18.37 -1.57 24.60
CA LEU A 65 18.29 -2.85 23.91
C LEU A 65 16.85 -3.18 23.48
N LYS A 66 15.85 -2.86 24.32
CA LYS A 66 14.43 -2.95 23.93
C LYS A 66 14.12 -2.06 22.75
N SER A 67 14.60 -0.81 22.78
CA SER A 67 14.37 0.13 21.69
C SER A 67 14.98 -0.39 20.40
N LYS A 68 16.24 -0.85 20.43
CA LYS A 68 16.91 -1.49 19.29
C LYS A 68 16.12 -2.67 18.74
N LYS A 69 15.80 -3.67 19.57
CA LYS A 69 15.13 -4.90 19.14
C LYS A 69 13.76 -4.62 18.51
N VAL A 70 12.98 -3.72 19.10
CA VAL A 70 11.68 -3.31 18.52
C VAL A 70 11.87 -2.63 17.17
N LEU A 71 12.81 -1.69 17.05
CA LEU A 71 13.04 -0.98 15.79
C LEU A 71 13.60 -1.89 14.69
N ASP A 72 14.57 -2.75 14.99
CA ASP A 72 15.13 -3.73 14.04
C ASP A 72 14.04 -4.68 13.52
N LEU A 73 13.16 -5.15 14.42
CA LEU A 73 12.07 -6.06 14.06
C LEU A 73 10.96 -5.33 13.29
N ALA A 74 10.56 -4.15 13.76
CA ALA A 74 9.49 -3.38 13.14
C ALA A 74 9.86 -2.91 11.73
N TYR A 75 11.08 -2.40 11.55
CA TYR A 75 11.62 -2.01 10.25
C TYR A 75 12.19 -3.18 9.45
N SER A 76 11.84 -4.43 9.75
CA SER A 76 12.19 -5.57 8.89
C SER A 76 11.47 -5.49 7.53
N ASN A 77 10.21 -5.08 7.52
CA ASN A 77 9.41 -4.81 6.32
C ASN A 77 8.34 -3.73 6.59
N TRP A 78 7.75 -3.16 5.53
CA TRP A 78 6.77 -2.08 5.66
C TRP A 78 5.41 -2.53 6.19
N ASP A 79 4.99 -3.77 5.94
CA ASP A 79 3.72 -4.32 6.47
C ASP A 79 3.74 -4.37 8.01
N VAL A 80 4.91 -4.69 8.59
CA VAL A 80 5.11 -4.68 10.05
C VAL A 80 5.10 -3.25 10.59
N VAL A 81 5.77 -2.30 9.92
CA VAL A 81 5.72 -0.88 10.30
C VAL A 81 4.28 -0.39 10.38
N ASP A 82 3.49 -0.63 9.34
CA ASP A 82 2.09 -0.23 9.26
C ASP A 82 1.25 -0.90 10.37
N ALA A 83 1.45 -2.19 10.61
CA ALA A 83 0.71 -2.93 11.63
C ALA A 83 1.03 -2.50 13.06
N VAL A 84 2.30 -2.21 13.35
CA VAL A 84 2.71 -1.70 14.67
C VAL A 84 2.16 -0.30 14.87
N ASN A 85 2.36 0.61 13.91
CA ASN A 85 1.83 1.97 14.00
C ASN A 85 0.29 1.99 14.12
N ALA A 86 -0.44 1.04 13.51
CA ALA A 86 -1.89 0.92 13.65
C ALA A 86 -2.36 0.52 15.07
N ARG A 87 -1.51 -0.10 15.89
CA ARG A 87 -1.81 -0.47 17.29
C ARG A 87 -1.43 0.62 18.29
N HIS A 88 -0.73 1.65 17.87
CA HIS A 88 -0.16 2.68 18.73
C HIS A 88 -0.55 4.09 18.26
N ASP A 89 -0.03 5.10 18.96
CA ASP A 89 -0.20 6.49 18.54
C ASP A 89 0.44 6.74 17.17
N PRO A 90 -0.07 7.73 16.40
CA PRO A 90 0.50 8.08 15.11
C PRO A 90 2.02 8.33 15.18
N ASN A 91 2.75 7.74 14.24
CA ASN A 91 4.21 7.82 14.12
C ASN A 91 4.98 7.22 15.32
N TYR A 92 4.40 6.23 16.00
CA TYR A 92 5.01 5.57 17.15
C TYR A 92 6.46 5.12 16.88
N LEU A 93 6.69 4.39 15.78
CA LEU A 93 8.03 3.87 15.45
C LEU A 93 9.02 4.98 15.12
N LEU A 94 8.60 5.99 14.35
CA LEU A 94 9.41 7.16 14.05
C LEU A 94 9.80 7.92 15.33
N ASN A 95 8.85 8.15 16.24
CA ASN A 95 9.10 8.79 17.53
C ASN A 95 10.08 7.97 18.37
N ARG A 96 9.92 6.64 18.38
CA ARG A 96 10.82 5.73 19.10
C ARG A 96 12.24 5.76 18.53
N ALA A 97 12.40 5.80 17.20
CA ALA A 97 13.70 5.97 16.56
C ALA A 97 14.36 7.31 16.94
N GLY A 98 13.58 8.40 16.97
CA GLY A 98 14.04 9.71 17.43
C GLY A 98 14.51 9.69 18.88
N GLN A 99 13.73 9.09 19.77
CA GLN A 99 14.08 8.92 21.18
C GLN A 99 15.33 8.05 21.37
N HIS A 100 15.48 7.00 20.57
CA HIS A 100 16.66 6.14 20.59
C HIS A 100 17.94 6.95 20.32
N VAL A 101 17.90 7.84 19.32
CA VAL A 101 19.01 8.74 19.00
C VAL A 101 19.22 9.77 20.11
N GLN A 102 18.16 10.47 20.53
CA GLN A 102 18.24 11.54 21.54
C GLN A 102 18.73 11.06 22.90
N ALA A 103 18.39 9.82 23.28
CA ALA A 103 18.86 9.20 24.52
C ALA A 103 20.32 8.71 24.44
N GLY A 104 20.99 8.85 23.28
CA GLY A 104 22.37 8.42 23.09
C GLY A 104 22.55 6.91 22.90
N TYR A 105 21.47 6.15 22.71
CA TYR A 105 21.53 4.68 22.60
C TYR A 105 22.29 4.19 21.37
N GLN A 106 22.49 5.05 20.36
CA GLN A 106 23.39 4.75 19.24
C GLN A 106 24.84 4.45 19.67
N GLN A 107 25.27 4.86 20.87
CA GLN A 107 26.61 4.57 21.38
C GLN A 107 26.72 3.16 22.02
N THR A 108 25.61 2.61 22.53
CA THR A 108 25.61 1.33 23.26
C THR A 108 24.95 0.22 22.46
N ASP A 109 23.82 0.52 21.82
CA ASP A 109 22.96 -0.41 21.10
C ASP A 109 22.62 0.17 19.72
N PRO A 110 23.62 0.31 18.82
CA PRO A 110 23.45 1.00 17.54
C PRO A 110 22.40 0.32 16.67
N LEU A 111 21.56 1.13 16.02
CA LEU A 111 20.69 0.66 14.95
C LEU A 111 21.51 0.52 13.68
N THR A 112 21.09 -0.38 12.80
CA THR A 112 21.75 -0.50 11.50
C THR A 112 21.41 0.68 10.60
N PRO A 113 22.31 1.09 9.69
CA PRO A 113 21.98 2.12 8.70
C PRO A 113 20.72 1.79 7.89
N SER A 114 20.44 0.51 7.59
CA SER A 114 19.22 0.09 6.89
C SER A 114 17.92 0.37 7.66
N VAL A 115 17.97 0.39 9.00
CA VAL A 115 16.82 0.83 9.80
C VAL A 115 16.64 2.34 9.63
N PHE A 116 17.72 3.11 9.69
CA PHE A 116 17.66 4.55 9.49
C PHE A 116 17.20 4.96 8.09
N ASP A 117 17.59 4.22 7.05
CA ASP A 117 17.07 4.43 5.69
C ASP A 117 15.54 4.33 5.65
N LYS A 118 14.95 3.37 6.38
CA LYS A 118 13.50 3.20 6.49
C LYS A 118 12.85 4.26 7.37
N VAL A 119 13.45 4.62 8.50
CA VAL A 119 12.98 5.73 9.36
C VAL A 119 12.92 7.05 8.57
N ALA A 120 13.95 7.32 7.77
CA ALA A 120 14.01 8.51 6.93
C ALA A 120 12.96 8.46 5.79
N SER A 121 12.75 7.29 5.19
CA SER A 121 11.67 7.08 4.20
C SER A 121 10.26 7.23 4.81
N GLU A 122 10.05 6.81 6.05
CA GLU A 122 8.76 6.98 6.76
C GLU A 122 8.47 8.45 7.03
N THR A 123 9.51 9.20 7.47
CA THR A 123 9.44 10.66 7.67
C THR A 123 8.95 11.36 6.40
N CYS A 124 9.53 11.02 5.25
CA CYS A 124 9.08 11.52 3.95
C CYS A 124 7.62 11.14 3.65
N THR A 125 7.27 9.88 3.86
CA THR A 125 5.94 9.36 3.56
C THR A 125 4.87 10.07 4.36
N ILE A 126 5.09 10.33 5.66
CA ILE A 126 4.15 11.04 6.53
C ILE A 126 3.90 12.47 6.04
N ARG A 127 4.93 13.17 5.55
CA ARG A 127 4.81 14.56 5.06
C ARG A 127 4.11 14.63 3.71
N VAL A 128 4.44 13.71 2.80
CA VAL A 128 3.85 13.66 1.45
C VAL A 128 2.40 13.15 1.49
N LYS A 129 2.08 12.13 2.30
CA LYS A 129 0.71 11.59 2.43
C LYS A 129 -0.30 12.58 3.03
N ARG A 130 0.15 13.67 3.67
CA ARG A 130 -0.74 14.69 4.28
C ARG A 130 -1.27 15.72 3.29
N VAL A 131 -0.76 15.74 2.06
CA VAL A 131 -1.17 16.71 1.05
C VAL A 131 -2.42 16.21 0.36
N ASP A 132 -3.54 16.93 0.52
CA ASP A 132 -4.78 16.60 -0.15
C ASP A 132 -4.69 17.01 -1.63
N GLN A 133 -4.75 16.03 -2.52
CA GLN A 133 -4.73 16.25 -3.97
C GLN A 133 -5.92 17.08 -4.47
N LYS A 134 -7.00 17.15 -3.69
CA LYS A 134 -8.17 17.97 -4.01
C LYS A 134 -8.09 19.38 -3.43
N SER A 135 -7.02 19.71 -2.69
CA SER A 135 -6.81 21.06 -2.18
C SER A 135 -6.62 22.03 -3.34
N PRO A 136 -7.29 23.20 -3.35
CA PRO A 136 -7.00 24.25 -4.32
C PRO A 136 -5.58 24.81 -4.18
N ASN A 137 -4.88 24.48 -3.09
CA ASN A 137 -3.49 24.86 -2.84
C ASN A 137 -2.52 23.67 -2.96
N PHE A 138 -2.93 22.59 -3.64
CA PHE A 138 -2.14 21.36 -3.76
C PHE A 138 -0.66 21.62 -4.09
N ASP A 139 -0.36 22.44 -5.09
CA ASP A 139 1.02 22.70 -5.51
C ASP A 139 1.87 23.32 -4.39
N THR A 140 1.31 24.30 -3.66
CA THR A 140 1.97 24.96 -2.54
C THR A 140 2.13 24.02 -1.36
N GLU A 141 1.06 23.30 -0.98
CA GLU A 141 1.08 22.34 0.14
C GLU A 141 2.03 21.17 -0.14
N ASN A 142 2.10 20.72 -1.39
CA ASN A 142 3.02 19.69 -1.83
C ASN A 142 4.48 20.17 -1.77
N PHE A 143 4.75 21.40 -2.24
CA PHE A 143 6.09 21.98 -2.19
C PHE A 143 6.56 22.22 -0.75
N ASP A 144 5.69 22.71 0.12
CA ASP A 144 5.99 22.90 1.54
C ASP A 144 6.16 21.55 2.26
N GLY A 145 5.32 20.57 1.95
CA GLY A 145 5.46 19.20 2.44
C GLY A 145 6.81 18.58 2.03
N TYR A 146 7.24 18.79 0.79
CA TYR A 146 8.54 18.35 0.29
C TYR A 146 9.71 19.04 0.99
N ARG A 147 9.64 20.36 1.21
CA ARG A 147 10.66 21.09 1.96
C ARG A 147 10.76 20.62 3.40
N ALA A 148 9.62 20.41 4.05
CA ALA A 148 9.57 19.87 5.41
C ALA A 148 10.14 18.44 5.46
N ALA A 149 9.78 17.60 4.49
CA ALA A 149 10.33 16.25 4.36
C ALA A 149 11.87 16.29 4.22
N LYS A 150 12.40 17.18 3.37
CA LYS A 150 13.85 17.34 3.20
C LYS A 150 14.54 17.78 4.49
N GLN A 151 13.95 18.74 5.21
CA GLN A 151 14.49 19.22 6.47
C GLN A 151 14.50 18.13 7.54
N ASP A 152 13.40 17.38 7.67
CA ASP A 152 13.33 16.28 8.63
C ASP A 152 14.28 15.13 8.21
N PHE A 153 14.46 14.89 6.91
CA PHE A 153 15.38 13.90 6.37
C PHE A 153 16.86 14.24 6.64
N GLU A 154 17.22 15.52 6.58
CA GLU A 154 18.57 16.00 6.95
C GLU A 154 18.93 15.69 8.41
N ALA A 155 17.95 15.60 9.32
CA ALA A 155 18.20 15.20 10.70
C ALA A 155 18.72 13.75 10.81
N TRP A 156 18.39 12.90 9.84
CA TRP A 156 18.84 11.51 9.80
C TRP A 156 20.19 11.33 9.10
N ARG A 157 20.69 12.34 8.37
CA ARG A 157 21.91 12.24 7.55
C ARG A 157 23.11 11.57 8.25
N PRO A 158 23.44 11.86 9.53
CA PRO A 158 24.58 11.23 10.19
C PRO A 158 24.46 9.71 10.38
N TYR A 159 23.25 9.15 10.24
CA TYR A 159 22.94 7.75 10.53
C TYR A 159 22.66 6.92 9.26
N LEU A 160 22.54 7.58 8.11
CA LEU A 160 22.27 6.92 6.82
C LEU A 160 23.56 6.32 6.25
N ALA A 161 23.43 5.18 5.56
CA ALA A 161 24.56 4.61 4.82
C ALA A 161 24.90 5.44 3.57
N ASP A 162 23.84 5.90 2.88
CA ASP A 162 23.93 6.69 1.66
C ASP A 162 22.75 7.66 1.63
N TYR A 163 23.05 8.93 1.89
CA TYR A 163 22.04 9.98 1.95
C TYR A 163 21.31 10.15 0.61
N ASP A 164 22.05 10.15 -0.50
CA ASP A 164 21.50 10.44 -1.83
C ASP A 164 20.57 9.30 -2.25
N LYS A 165 21.00 8.04 -2.05
CA LYS A 165 20.16 6.87 -2.33
C LYS A 165 18.88 6.84 -1.49
N ALA A 166 18.98 7.13 -0.20
CA ALA A 166 17.82 7.13 0.68
C ALA A 166 16.87 8.30 0.34
N TRP A 167 17.41 9.45 -0.06
CA TRP A 167 16.62 10.60 -0.53
C TRP A 167 15.92 10.32 -1.87
N ASP A 168 16.61 9.69 -2.82
CA ASP A 168 16.02 9.28 -4.10
C ASP A 168 14.85 8.31 -3.90
N SER A 169 14.95 7.38 -2.94
CA SER A 169 13.83 6.51 -2.57
C SER A 169 12.64 7.32 -2.05
N CYS A 170 12.88 8.33 -1.22
CA CYS A 170 11.86 9.26 -0.74
C CYS A 170 11.23 10.08 -1.89
N ALA A 171 12.03 10.59 -2.83
CA ALA A 171 11.57 11.33 -3.99
C ALA A 171 10.77 10.45 -4.97
N SER A 172 11.13 9.17 -5.12
CA SER A 172 10.38 8.23 -5.95
C SER A 172 8.98 7.92 -5.40
N ILE A 173 8.81 7.91 -4.07
CA ILE A 173 7.49 7.78 -3.42
C ILE A 173 6.60 8.99 -3.74
N ARG A 174 7.18 10.20 -3.85
CA ARG A 174 6.47 11.39 -4.33
C ARG A 174 6.03 11.22 -5.79
N ASP A 175 6.90 10.71 -6.66
CA ASP A 175 6.57 10.51 -8.06
C ASP A 175 5.51 9.42 -8.25
N VAL A 176 5.51 8.36 -7.43
CA VAL A 176 4.42 7.36 -7.38
C VAL A 176 3.14 7.97 -6.82
N GLY A 177 3.21 8.80 -5.78
CA GLY A 177 2.04 9.53 -5.25
C GLY A 177 1.42 10.50 -6.27
N ALA A 178 2.26 11.19 -7.05
CA ALA A 178 1.85 12.04 -8.15
C ALA A 178 1.32 11.23 -9.35
N THR A 179 1.95 10.11 -9.69
CA THR A 179 1.54 9.22 -10.80
C THR A 179 0.25 8.48 -10.47
N VAL A 180 0.03 8.05 -9.23
CA VAL A 180 -1.24 7.47 -8.76
C VAL A 180 -2.32 8.56 -8.71
N GLY A 181 -1.97 9.80 -8.40
CA GLY A 181 -2.84 10.97 -8.54
C GLY A 181 -3.28 11.20 -9.99
N GLU A 182 -2.34 11.26 -10.94
CA GLU A 182 -2.64 11.35 -12.38
C GLU A 182 -3.41 10.12 -12.91
N ALA A 183 -3.07 8.92 -12.45
CA ALA A 183 -3.72 7.67 -12.86
C ALA A 183 -5.14 7.57 -12.31
N SER A 184 -5.45 8.12 -11.13
CA SER A 184 -6.81 8.14 -10.60
C SER A 184 -7.73 9.09 -11.38
N GLY A 185 -7.19 10.22 -11.88
CA GLY A 185 -7.88 11.10 -12.83
C GLY A 185 -8.14 10.41 -14.18
N LYS A 186 -7.13 9.72 -14.73
CA LYS A 186 -7.25 9.00 -16.02
C LYS A 186 -8.10 7.74 -15.95
N VAL A 187 -8.11 7.02 -14.82
CA VAL A 187 -9.02 5.88 -14.60
C VAL A 187 -10.44 6.38 -14.39
N GLY A 188 -10.64 7.54 -13.74
CA GLY A 188 -11.95 8.22 -13.68
C GLY A 188 -12.45 8.62 -15.07
N GLU A 189 -11.62 9.26 -15.89
CA GLU A 189 -11.96 9.62 -17.28
C GLU A 189 -12.19 8.38 -18.17
N TRP A 190 -11.39 7.33 -18.01
CA TRP A 190 -11.56 6.06 -18.72
C TRP A 190 -12.83 5.33 -18.25
N TRP A 191 -13.13 5.33 -16.96
CA TRP A 191 -14.33 4.74 -16.38
C TRP A 191 -15.58 5.51 -16.78
N ASP A 192 -15.57 6.84 -16.72
CA ASP A 192 -16.66 7.70 -17.19
C ASP A 192 -16.87 7.54 -18.70
N SER A 193 -15.80 7.45 -19.50
CA SER A 193 -15.92 7.18 -20.94
C SER A 193 -16.46 5.76 -21.24
N ALA A 194 -16.01 4.75 -20.50
CA ALA A 194 -16.44 3.36 -20.67
C ALA A 194 -17.88 3.12 -20.17
N THR A 195 -18.33 3.87 -19.17
CA THR A 195 -19.67 3.75 -18.59
C THR A 195 -20.68 4.76 -19.15
N LYS A 196 -20.24 5.77 -19.92
CA LYS A 196 -21.10 6.75 -20.58
C LYS A 196 -22.26 6.14 -21.38
N PRO A 197 -22.06 5.07 -22.18
CA PRO A 197 -23.17 4.45 -22.91
C PRO A 197 -24.22 3.83 -21.97
N LEU A 198 -23.80 3.37 -20.80
CA LEU A 198 -24.67 2.81 -19.77
C LEU A 198 -25.40 3.91 -18.98
N SER A 199 -24.74 5.03 -18.66
CA SER A 199 -25.39 6.18 -18.02
C SER A 199 -26.42 6.82 -18.96
N ASP A 200 -26.07 7.01 -20.23
CA ASP A 200 -26.95 7.62 -21.23
C ASP A 200 -28.20 6.75 -21.45
N ALA A 201 -28.04 5.42 -21.47
CA ALA A 201 -29.16 4.48 -21.57
C ALA A 201 -30.08 4.50 -20.33
N VAL A 202 -29.51 4.68 -19.12
CA VAL A 202 -30.29 4.79 -17.88
C VAL A 202 -31.06 6.12 -17.83
N ASP A 203 -30.46 7.20 -18.32
CA ASP A 203 -31.10 8.51 -18.34
C ASP A 203 -32.18 8.60 -19.42
N GLU A 204 -31.97 7.99 -20.59
CA GLU A 204 -32.99 7.83 -21.63
C GLU A 204 -34.16 6.97 -21.14
N PHE A 205 -33.87 5.89 -20.40
CA PHE A 205 -34.90 5.06 -19.77
C PHE A 205 -35.69 5.82 -18.69
N LYS A 206 -35.02 6.62 -17.84
CA LYS A 206 -35.70 7.48 -16.85
C LYS A 206 -36.54 8.57 -17.50
N ALA A 207 -36.04 9.22 -18.55
CA ALA A 207 -36.76 10.23 -19.30
C ALA A 207 -38.03 9.62 -19.95
N GLY A 208 -37.90 8.42 -20.55
CA GLY A 208 -39.03 7.66 -21.07
C GLY A 208 -40.05 7.31 -19.99
N TYR A 209 -39.60 6.81 -18.84
CA TYR A 209 -40.49 6.43 -17.72
C TYR A 209 -41.20 7.62 -17.08
N GLN A 210 -40.55 8.79 -17.01
CA GLN A 210 -41.17 10.02 -16.49
C GLN A 210 -42.11 10.70 -17.49
N SER A 211 -41.86 10.56 -18.80
CA SER A 211 -42.76 11.05 -19.86
C SER A 211 -44.02 10.20 -20.05
N GLY A 212 -44.04 8.99 -19.49
CA GLY A 212 -45.17 8.05 -19.51
C GLY A 212 -46.09 8.12 -18.28
N LYS A 213 -45.90 9.11 -17.40
CA LYS A 213 -46.86 9.48 -16.34
C LYS A 213 -47.59 10.75 -16.74
#